data_AF-A0A6N3HH63-F1
#
_entry.id   AF-A0A6N3HH63-F1
#
_cell.length_a   1.000
_cell.length_b   1.000
_cell.length_c   1.000
_cell.angle_alpha   90.00
_cell.angle_beta   90.00
_cell.angle_gamma   90.00
#
_symmetry.space_group_name_H-M   'P 1'
#
loop_
_entity.id
_entity.type
_entity.pdbx_description
1 polymer ?
#
loop_
_entity_poly.entity_id
_entity_poly.type
_entity_poly.pdbx_seq_one_letter_code
_entity_poly.pdbx_strand_id
1 'polypeptide(L)'
;MGNAFMNLRKTEVSKVAPNRAALIGKFSQSMNSGNMSAVKEVEEADKKWLCMLFGIPYEAKYQGTGTGSAIHVYNEEGEEVLTYTGGVGWQEKETKAESQVHSALKMTYYEAFSEARKALNSEEKTGSVGENIILQDNFDMKA
;
A
#
# COMPACT_ATOMS: atom_id res chain seq x y z
N MET A 1 -5.22 9.03 -11.40
CA MET A 1 -5.00 9.57 -10.05
C MET A 1 -3.79 10.51 -10.12
N GLY A 2 -3.90 11.74 -9.62
CA GLY A 2 -2.85 12.76 -9.81
C GLY A 2 -1.58 12.54 -8.97
N ASN A 3 -0.46 13.13 -9.39
CA ASN A 3 0.84 12.98 -8.72
C ASN A 3 0.82 13.42 -7.24
N ALA A 4 0.10 14.49 -6.90
CA ALA A 4 -0.03 14.97 -5.52
C ALA A 4 -0.66 13.92 -4.60
N PHE A 5 -1.72 13.24 -5.07
CA PHE A 5 -2.37 12.16 -4.32
C PHE A 5 -1.44 10.96 -4.16
N MET A 6 -0.69 10.60 -5.20
CA MET A 6 0.26 9.49 -5.12
C MET A 6 1.39 9.76 -4.12
N ASN A 7 1.87 11.02 -4.04
CA ASN A 7 2.86 11.43 -3.05
C ASN A 7 2.29 11.42 -1.64
N LEU A 8 1.08 11.96 -1.43
CA LEU A 8 0.38 11.89 -0.14
C LEU A 8 0.22 10.43 0.32
N ARG A 9 -0.27 9.56 -0.58
CA ARG A 9 -0.42 8.13 -0.31
C ARG A 9 0.90 7.50 0.13
N LYS A 10 2.00 7.74 -0.58
CA LYS A 10 3.32 7.23 -0.19
C LYS A 10 3.74 7.71 1.20
N THR A 11 3.56 9.00 1.48
CA THR A 11 3.90 9.60 2.78
C THR A 11 3.08 8.99 3.92
N GLU A 12 1.76 8.93 3.79
CA GLU A 12 0.90 8.37 4.86
C GLU A 12 1.17 6.89 5.11
N VAL A 13 1.41 6.12 4.05
CA VAL A 13 1.74 4.70 4.14
C VAL A 13 3.10 4.49 4.81
N SER A 14 4.08 5.34 4.53
CA SER A 14 5.41 5.25 5.16
C SER A 14 5.40 5.44 6.67
N LYS A 15 4.37 6.09 7.24
CA LYS A 15 4.22 6.27 8.70
C LYS A 15 3.84 4.98 9.42
N VAL A 16 3.15 4.07 8.72
CA VAL A 16 2.68 2.79 9.28
C VAL A 16 3.46 1.59 8.72
N ALA A 17 4.23 1.80 7.64
CA ALA A 17 5.00 0.77 6.99
C ALA A 17 6.16 0.28 7.88
N PRO A 18 6.38 -1.05 7.98
CA PRO A 18 7.61 -1.60 8.53
C PRO A 18 8.85 -1.09 7.79
N ASN A 19 9.97 -0.93 8.51
CA ASN A 19 11.24 -0.53 7.90
C ASN A 19 11.91 -1.73 7.18
N ARG A 20 11.33 -2.15 6.05
CA ARG A 20 11.76 -3.30 5.25
C ARG A 20 13.18 -3.15 4.72
N ALA A 21 13.61 -1.94 4.37
CA ALA A 21 14.98 -1.69 3.91
C ALA A 21 16.02 -2.00 5.00
N ALA A 22 15.75 -1.60 6.25
CA ALA A 22 16.62 -1.95 7.37
C ALA A 22 16.61 -3.47 7.64
N LEU A 23 15.44 -4.12 7.53
CA LEU A 23 15.31 -5.58 7.64
C LEU A 23 16.20 -6.29 6.61
N ILE A 24 16.05 -5.95 5.33
CA ILE A 24 16.79 -6.54 4.20
C ILE A 24 18.30 -6.31 4.34
N GLY A 25 18.72 -5.09 4.69
CA GLY A 25 20.13 -4.73 4.82
C GLY A 25 20.85 -5.55 5.88
N LYS A 26 20.23 -5.69 7.06
CA LYS A 26 20.77 -6.50 8.17
C LYS A 26 20.75 -8.00 7.82
N PHE A 27 19.70 -8.50 7.18
CA PHE A 27 19.62 -9.91 6.77
C PHE A 27 20.71 -10.27 5.75
N SER A 28 20.95 -9.38 4.79
CA SER A 28 22.03 -9.53 3.80
C SER A 28 23.42 -9.49 4.46
N GLN A 29 23.63 -8.63 5.45
CA GLN A 29 24.86 -8.59 6.24
C GLN A 29 25.09 -9.91 7.01
N SER A 30 24.05 -10.43 7.65
CA SER A 30 24.11 -11.70 8.38
C SER A 30 24.42 -12.88 7.47
N MET A 31 23.78 -12.98 6.29
CA MET A 31 24.07 -14.04 5.31
C MET A 31 25.51 -14.00 4.79
N ASN A 32 26.05 -12.81 4.55
CA ASN A 32 27.43 -12.64 4.05
C ASN A 32 28.52 -12.96 5.09
N SER A 33 28.16 -13.10 6.38
CA SER A 33 29.11 -13.41 7.46
C SER A 33 29.54 -14.88 7.53
N GLY A 34 29.05 -15.74 6.61
CA GLY A 34 29.53 -17.11 6.45
C GLY A 34 29.00 -18.13 7.46
N ASN A 35 28.08 -17.75 8.34
CA ASN A 35 27.53 -18.64 9.37
C ASN A 35 26.33 -19.48 8.86
N MET A 36 26.52 -20.15 7.71
CA MET A 36 25.46 -20.90 7.01
C MET A 36 25.16 -22.28 7.63
N SER A 37 25.91 -22.71 8.65
CA SER A 37 25.68 -23.96 9.40
C SER A 37 24.64 -23.84 10.52
N ALA A 38 24.26 -22.61 10.88
CA ALA A 38 23.25 -22.36 11.91
C ALA A 38 21.80 -22.50 11.41
N VAL A 39 21.58 -22.68 10.10
CA VAL A 39 20.26 -22.56 9.44
C VAL A 39 19.31 -23.75 9.71
N LYS A 40 19.78 -24.80 10.39
CA LYS A 40 19.00 -26.04 10.63
C LYS A 40 18.52 -26.26 12.07
N GLU A 41 18.97 -25.49 13.06
CA GLU A 41 18.53 -25.60 14.47
C GLU A 41 17.71 -24.36 14.92
N VAL A 42 16.98 -23.74 13.98
CA VAL A 42 16.55 -22.33 14.02
C VAL A 42 15.18 -22.08 14.67
N GLU A 43 14.38 -23.09 15.01
CA GLU A 43 12.96 -22.87 15.34
C GLU A 43 12.72 -22.01 16.60
N GLU A 44 13.52 -22.16 17.67
CA GLU A 44 13.45 -21.30 18.87
C GLU A 44 14.51 -20.18 18.89
N ALA A 45 15.58 -20.31 18.10
CA ALA A 45 16.64 -19.32 18.01
C ALA A 45 16.26 -18.12 17.13
N ASP A 46 15.37 -18.28 16.14
CA ASP A 46 15.02 -17.22 15.20
C ASP A 46 14.34 -16.03 15.87
N LYS A 47 13.33 -16.25 16.74
CA LYS A 47 12.68 -15.14 17.48
C LYS A 47 13.69 -14.30 18.23
N LYS A 48 14.57 -14.95 19.00
CA LYS A 48 15.55 -14.25 19.85
C LYS A 48 16.62 -13.56 19.01
N TRP A 49 17.03 -14.17 17.90
CA TRP A 49 18.02 -13.61 16.98
C TRP A 49 17.49 -12.42 16.17
N LEU A 50 16.27 -12.51 15.66
CA LEU A 50 15.58 -11.40 15.00
C LEU A 50 15.31 -10.26 16.00
N CYS A 51 14.81 -10.57 17.21
CA CYS A 51 14.68 -9.59 18.30
C CYS A 51 16.01 -8.86 18.56
N MET A 52 17.13 -9.60 18.66
CA MET A 52 18.47 -9.01 18.88
C MET A 52 18.95 -8.16 17.70
N LEU A 53 18.62 -8.53 16.46
CA LEU A 53 19.03 -7.81 15.26
C LEU A 53 18.21 -6.55 14.99
N PHE A 54 16.92 -6.58 15.35
CA PHE A 54 15.93 -5.60 14.92
C PHE A 54 15.40 -4.71 16.05
N GLY A 55 15.71 -5.01 17.32
CA GLY A 55 15.30 -4.20 18.46
C GLY A 55 13.79 -4.22 18.75
N ILE A 56 13.03 -5.00 17.98
CA ILE A 56 11.58 -5.22 18.05
C ILE A 56 11.35 -6.73 17.76
N PRO A 57 10.37 -7.39 18.40
CA PRO A 57 10.04 -8.78 18.14
C PRO A 57 9.53 -9.01 16.72
N TYR A 58 10.32 -9.75 15.94
CA TYR A 58 9.90 -10.32 14.67
C TYR A 58 10.01 -11.85 14.76
N GLU A 59 9.13 -12.55 14.05
CA GLU A 59 9.26 -13.99 13.85
C GLU A 59 9.73 -14.25 12.42
N ALA A 60 10.67 -15.15 12.20
CA ALA A 60 10.95 -15.66 10.87
C ALA A 60 10.65 -17.16 10.86
N LYS A 61 10.08 -17.61 9.75
CA LYS A 61 9.76 -19.02 9.51
C LYS A 61 10.39 -19.43 8.20
N TYR A 62 11.21 -20.48 8.26
CA TYR A 62 11.78 -21.10 7.09
C TYR A 62 10.81 -22.16 6.57
N GLN A 63 10.46 -22.09 5.28
CA GLN A 63 9.60 -23.08 4.62
C GLN A 63 10.31 -23.73 3.44
N GLY A 64 10.33 -25.07 3.43
CA GLY A 64 10.80 -25.91 2.32
C GLY A 64 12.26 -26.37 2.40
N THR A 65 12.54 -27.59 1.92
CA THR A 65 13.91 -28.12 1.75
C THR A 65 14.26 -28.25 0.27
N GLY A 66 15.27 -27.52 -0.22
CA GLY A 66 15.77 -27.61 -1.60
C GLY A 66 15.49 -26.38 -2.47
N THR A 67 15.40 -26.57 -3.79
CA THR A 67 15.14 -25.51 -4.79
C THR A 67 13.69 -25.00 -4.65
N GLY A 68 13.51 -23.94 -3.86
CA GLY A 68 12.18 -23.43 -3.47
C GLY A 68 12.07 -23.05 -2.00
N SER A 69 13.18 -23.04 -1.26
CA SER A 69 13.20 -22.54 0.11
C SER A 69 12.85 -21.05 0.18
N ALA A 70 12.02 -20.71 1.17
CA ALA A 70 11.62 -19.35 1.45
C ALA A 70 11.75 -19.00 2.95
N ILE A 71 12.17 -17.78 3.22
CA ILE A 71 12.19 -17.18 4.56
C ILE A 71 11.03 -16.20 4.62
N HIS A 72 10.09 -16.44 5.52
CA HIS A 72 8.96 -15.55 5.78
C HIS A 72 9.23 -14.78 7.05
N VAL A 73 9.09 -13.46 7.04
CA VAL A 73 9.31 -12.59 8.21
C VAL A 73 7.96 -11.99 8.61
N TYR A 74 7.61 -12.12 9.88
CA TYR A 74 6.37 -11.66 10.49
C TYR A 74 6.65 -10.58 11.53
N ASN A 75 5.81 -9.54 11.57
CA ASN A 75 5.84 -8.51 12.61
C ASN A 75 5.25 -9.01 13.96
N GLU A 76 5.25 -8.14 14.98
CA GLU A 76 4.65 -8.43 16.30
C GLU A 76 3.17 -8.83 16.22
N GLU A 77 2.44 -8.35 15.21
CA GLU A 77 1.03 -8.65 14.97
C GLU A 77 0.81 -10.00 14.26
N GLY A 78 1.89 -10.72 13.93
CA GLY A 78 1.86 -11.98 13.19
C GLY A 78 1.58 -11.81 11.70
N GLU A 79 1.71 -10.60 11.15
CA GLU A 79 1.56 -10.32 9.72
C GLU A 79 2.88 -10.52 8.99
N GLU A 80 2.85 -11.23 7.86
CA GLU A 80 4.00 -11.38 7.00
C GLU A 80 4.34 -10.02 6.36
N VAL A 81 5.56 -9.54 6.57
CA VAL A 81 6.04 -8.24 6.07
C VAL A 81 7.06 -8.38 4.95
N LEU A 82 7.78 -9.51 4.92
CA LEU A 82 8.82 -9.81 3.94
C LEU A 82 8.89 -11.32 3.67
N THR A 83 9.18 -11.67 2.42
CA THR A 83 9.52 -13.03 2.01
C THR A 83 10.85 -13.00 1.24
N TYR A 84 11.80 -13.87 1.55
CA TYR A 84 12.96 -14.13 0.70
C TYR A 84 12.81 -15.50 0.06
N THR A 85 12.82 -15.58 -1.27
CA THR A 85 12.81 -16.86 -1.99
C THR A 85 14.09 -17.01 -2.79
N GLY A 86 14.77 -18.14 -2.65
CA GLY A 86 16.00 -18.43 -3.41
C GLY A 86 15.77 -18.31 -4.93
N GLY A 87 16.58 -17.51 -5.60
CA GLY A 87 16.46 -17.24 -7.05
C GLY A 87 15.48 -16.12 -7.44
N VAL A 88 14.62 -15.68 -6.52
CA VAL A 88 13.67 -14.55 -6.71
C VAL A 88 14.11 -13.31 -5.94
N GLY A 89 14.65 -13.50 -4.73
CA GLY A 89 15.07 -12.42 -3.83
C GLY A 89 13.99 -12.01 -2.84
N TRP A 90 14.11 -10.77 -2.32
CA TRP A 90 13.20 -10.20 -1.34
C TRP A 90 11.90 -9.73 -1.99
N GLN A 91 10.77 -10.03 -1.33
CA GLN A 91 9.43 -9.62 -1.71
C GLN A 91 8.77 -8.95 -0.51
N GLU A 92 8.24 -7.75 -0.72
CA GLU A 92 7.50 -7.03 0.32
C GLU A 92 6.04 -7.49 0.36
N LYS A 93 5.51 -7.63 1.57
CA LYS A 93 4.11 -7.97 1.82
C LYS A 93 3.43 -6.79 2.50
N GLU A 94 2.31 -6.36 1.94
CA GLU A 94 1.50 -5.27 2.49
C GLU A 94 0.84 -5.71 3.82
N THR A 95 0.95 -4.87 4.83
CA THR A 95 0.35 -5.07 6.17
C THR A 95 -1.10 -4.59 6.21
N LYS A 96 -1.89 -5.05 7.18
CA LYS A 96 -3.25 -4.51 7.39
C LYS A 96 -3.23 -3.02 7.65
N ALA A 97 -2.24 -2.50 8.39
CA ALA A 97 -2.12 -1.07 8.66
C ALA A 97 -1.93 -0.26 7.37
N GLU A 98 -1.06 -0.71 6.46
CA GLU A 98 -0.88 -0.08 5.15
C GLU A 98 -2.16 -0.16 4.29
N SER A 99 -2.83 -1.32 4.28
CA SER A 99 -4.10 -1.51 3.57
C SER A 99 -5.24 -0.65 4.10
N GLN A 100 -5.31 -0.41 5.40
CA GLN A 100 -6.27 0.50 6.01
C GLN A 100 -6.04 1.94 5.55
N VAL A 101 -4.78 2.41 5.55
CA VAL A 101 -4.43 3.74 5.04
C VAL A 101 -4.78 3.87 3.56
N HIS A 102 -4.44 2.86 2.74
CA HIS A 102 -4.82 2.83 1.33
C HIS A 102 -6.33 2.93 1.13
N SER A 103 -7.11 2.18 1.91
CA SER A 103 -8.56 2.12 1.81
C SER A 103 -9.22 3.44 2.24
N ALA A 104 -8.77 4.01 3.36
CA ALA A 104 -9.25 5.30 3.87
C ALA A 104 -8.99 6.43 2.86
N LEU A 105 -7.76 6.54 2.37
CA LEU A 105 -7.39 7.56 1.37
C LEU A 105 -8.21 7.42 0.08
N LYS A 106 -8.40 6.17 -0.39
CA LYS A 106 -9.18 5.90 -1.59
C LYS A 106 -10.64 6.31 -1.38
N MET A 107 -11.24 5.92 -0.26
CA MET A 107 -12.63 6.23 0.06
C MET A 107 -12.88 7.74 0.12
N THR A 108 -12.09 8.48 0.91
CA THR A 108 -12.21 9.94 1.03
C THR A 108 -11.99 10.64 -0.32
N TYR A 109 -11.05 10.17 -1.14
CA TYR A 109 -10.83 10.72 -2.48
C TYR A 109 -12.07 10.57 -3.37
N TYR A 110 -12.66 9.36 -3.41
CA TYR A 110 -13.82 9.10 -4.26
C TYR A 110 -15.08 9.82 -3.75
N GLU A 111 -15.24 9.94 -2.44
CA GLU A 111 -16.32 10.72 -1.82
C GLU A 111 -16.24 12.17 -2.28
N ALA A 112 -15.12 12.85 -2.03
CA ALA A 112 -14.93 14.25 -2.43
C ALA A 112 -15.06 14.45 -3.95
N PHE A 113 -14.52 13.53 -4.76
CA PHE A 113 -14.67 13.59 -6.21
C PHE A 113 -16.14 13.44 -6.63
N SER A 114 -16.88 12.53 -6.01
CA SER A 114 -18.29 12.30 -6.31
C SER A 114 -19.16 13.49 -5.91
N GLU A 115 -18.88 14.12 -4.78
CA GLU A 115 -19.58 15.32 -4.30
C GLU A 115 -19.30 16.51 -5.21
N ALA A 116 -18.04 16.76 -5.55
CA ALA A 116 -17.67 17.82 -6.50
C ALA A 116 -18.36 17.64 -7.85
N ARG A 117 -18.45 16.39 -8.35
CA ARG A 117 -19.13 16.10 -9.62
C ARG A 117 -20.65 16.28 -9.52
N LYS A 118 -21.27 15.91 -8.39
CA LYS A 118 -22.69 16.17 -8.14
C LYS A 118 -23.00 17.66 -8.07
N ALA A 119 -22.13 18.45 -7.43
CA ALA A 119 -22.27 19.90 -7.34
C ALA A 119 -22.19 20.55 -8.74
N LEU A 120 -21.18 20.20 -9.54
CA LEU A 120 -21.03 20.68 -10.92
C LEU A 120 -22.27 20.37 -11.79
N ASN A 121 -22.75 19.12 -11.74
CA ASN A 121 -23.92 18.71 -12.52
C ASN A 121 -25.22 19.41 -12.05
N SER A 122 -25.26 19.86 -10.80
CA SER A 122 -26.40 20.59 -10.24
C SER A 122 -26.34 22.07 -10.61
N GLU A 123 -25.14 22.67 -10.63
CA GLU A 123 -24.89 24.05 -11.06
C GLU A 123 -25.18 24.24 -12.56
N GLU A 124 -24.75 23.31 -13.44
CA GLU A 124 -25.08 23.32 -14.87
C GLU A 124 -26.59 23.30 -15.11
N LYS A 125 -27.32 22.51 -14.31
CA LYS A 125 -28.78 22.37 -14.41
C LYS A 125 -29.53 23.61 -13.91
N THR A 126 -28.95 24.38 -13.00
CA THR A 126 -29.51 25.67 -12.53
C THR A 126 -29.13 26.85 -13.44
N GLY A 127 -27.99 26.79 -14.13
CA GLY A 127 -27.57 27.79 -15.11
C GLY A 127 -28.38 27.76 -16.40
N SER A 128 -28.87 26.58 -16.83
CA SER A 128 -29.71 26.43 -18.02
C SER A 128 -31.16 26.89 -17.85
N VAL A 129 -31.59 27.23 -16.63
CA VAL A 129 -32.96 27.74 -16.34
C VAL A 129 -33.03 29.27 -16.48
N GLY A 130 -31.88 29.96 -16.62
CA GLY A 130 -31.80 31.41 -16.78
C GLY A 130 -31.89 31.95 -18.21
N GLU A 131 -31.74 31.12 -19.25
CA GLU A 131 -31.92 31.51 -20.65
C GLU A 131 -33.31 31.12 -21.17
N ASN A 132 -34.34 31.60 -20.48
CA ASN A 132 -35.70 31.60 -21.02
C ASN A 132 -36.25 33.03 -20.94
N ILE A 133 -35.56 33.96 -21.60
CA ILE A 133 -36.05 35.32 -21.83
C ILE A 133 -36.16 35.53 -23.34
N ILE A 134 -37.40 35.30 -23.81
CA ILE A 134 -38.09 35.97 -24.91
C ILE A 134 -37.40 35.90 -26.28
N LEU A 135 -37.84 34.93 -27.10
CA LEU A 135 -38.02 35.14 -28.54
C LEU A 135 -39.38 34.59 -28.94
N GLN A 136 -40.42 35.31 -28.53
CA GLN A 136 -41.75 35.21 -29.10
C GLN A 136 -41.85 36.28 -30.20
N ASP A 137 -42.50 35.91 -31.31
CA ASP A 137 -42.97 36.75 -32.42
C ASP A 137 -41.98 37.08 -33.54
N ASN A 138 -42.00 36.27 -34.61
CA ASN A 138 -42.57 36.64 -35.92
C ASN A 138 -42.01 35.75 -37.04
N PHE A 139 -42.79 34.76 -37.47
CA PHE A 139 -42.72 34.28 -38.85
C PHE A 139 -44.12 34.25 -39.43
N ASP A 140 -44.52 35.42 -39.91
CA ASP A 140 -45.59 35.59 -40.89
C ASP A 140 -44.93 35.40 -42.27
N MET A 141 -45.24 34.30 -42.96
CA MET A 141 -44.99 34.21 -44.40
C MET A 141 -46.25 33.67 -45.06
N LYS A 142 -47.02 34.62 -45.61
CA LYS A 142 -48.21 34.42 -46.42
C LYS A 142 -47.97 33.50 -47.61
N ALA A 143 -49.01 32.69 -47.87
CA ALA A 143 -49.54 32.17 -49.13
C ALA A 143 -48.58 31.55 -50.15
#